data_AF-A0A535UNV8-F1
#
_entry.id   AF-A0A535UNV8-F1
#
_cell.length_a   1.000
_cell.length_b   1.000
_cell.length_c   1.000
_cell.angle_alpha   90.00
_cell.angle_beta   90.00
_cell.angle_gamma   90.00
#
_symmetry.space_group_name_H-M   'P 1'
#
loop_
_entity.id
_entity.type
_entity.pdbx_description
1 polymer ?
#
loop_
_entity_poly.entity_id
_entity_poly.type
_entity_poly.pdbx_seq_one_letter_code
_entity_poly.pdbx_strand_id
1 'polypeptide(L)'
;MRTLATQVKLRRLIRAFGEAQDRLATEPLERKLVGPVVDRLIELAADVTHAWRREALLRPLEAPLEAYAADSLRTMELAVAGLAQAGADLGLLRQDFETAALPLEVFLRGLDAEPALQRSA
;
A
#
# COMPACT_ATOMS: atom_id res chain seq x y z
N MET A 1 7.62 -7.85 16.89
CA MET A 1 7.81 -7.03 15.67
C MET A 1 6.89 -5.82 15.78
N ARG A 2 7.38 -4.62 15.47
CA ARG A 2 6.68 -3.32 15.47
C ARG A 2 5.67 -3.19 14.33
N THR A 3 5.96 -3.71 13.13
CA THR A 3 5.14 -3.39 11.93
C THR A 3 4.59 -4.61 11.18
N LEU A 4 4.60 -5.79 11.82
CA LEU A 4 4.27 -7.06 11.15
C LEU A 4 2.86 -7.07 10.54
N ALA A 5 1.86 -6.51 11.25
CA ALA A 5 0.49 -6.53 10.75
C ALA A 5 0.32 -5.62 9.53
N THR A 6 0.98 -4.46 9.53
CA THR A 6 1.01 -3.56 8.36
C THR A 6 1.74 -4.22 7.20
N GLN A 7 2.91 -4.81 7.42
CA GLN A 7 3.68 -5.47 6.37
C GLN A 7 2.93 -6.62 5.67
N VAL A 8 2.25 -7.47 6.43
CA VAL A 8 1.46 -8.59 5.87
C VAL A 8 0.34 -8.06 4.97
N LYS A 9 -0.37 -7.03 5.44
CA LYS A 9 -1.46 -6.41 4.67
C LYS A 9 -0.94 -5.66 3.43
N LEU A 10 0.19 -4.98 3.56
CA LEU A 10 0.82 -4.26 2.45
C LEU A 10 1.22 -5.22 1.33
N ARG A 11 1.84 -6.36 1.64
CA ARG A 11 2.14 -7.40 0.65
C ARG A 11 0.89 -7.94 -0.04
N ARG A 12 -0.20 -8.11 0.71
CA ARG A 12 -1.49 -8.53 0.16
C ARG A 12 -2.04 -7.50 -0.81
N LEU A 13 -1.97 -6.21 -0.46
CA LEU A 13 -2.39 -5.11 -1.33
C LEU A 13 -1.54 -5.03 -2.60
N ILE A 14 -0.20 -5.08 -2.48
CA ILE A 14 0.73 -5.06 -3.62
C ILE A 14 0.40 -6.17 -4.62
N ARG A 15 0.19 -7.39 -4.12
CA ARG A 15 -0.17 -8.53 -4.95
C ARG A 15 -1.52 -8.33 -5.66
N ALA A 16 -2.56 -7.96 -4.91
CA ALA A 16 -3.89 -7.75 -5.46
C ALA A 16 -3.93 -6.61 -6.48
N PHE A 17 -3.14 -5.54 -6.27
CA PHE A 17 -3.04 -4.42 -7.20
C PHE A 17 -2.40 -4.83 -8.52
N GLY A 18 -1.32 -5.63 -8.48
CA GLY A 18 -0.71 -6.19 -9.70
C GLY A 18 -1.69 -7.07 -10.49
N GLU A 19 -2.39 -7.97 -9.80
CA GLU A 19 -3.41 -8.83 -10.40
C GLU A 19 -4.55 -8.02 -11.05
N ALA A 20 -4.98 -6.93 -10.41
CA ALA A 20 -5.99 -6.03 -10.95
C ALA A 20 -5.49 -5.27 -12.19
N GLN A 21 -4.28 -4.73 -12.16
CA GLN A 21 -3.66 -4.03 -13.29
C GLN A 21 -3.56 -4.92 -14.53
N ASP A 22 -3.07 -6.15 -14.36
CA ASP A 22 -2.96 -7.12 -15.45
C ASP A 22 -4.33 -7.41 -16.07
N ARG A 23 -5.35 -7.63 -15.24
CA ARG A 23 -6.72 -7.87 -15.72
C ARG A 23 -7.32 -6.67 -16.45
N LEU A 24 -7.14 -5.47 -15.92
CA LEU A 24 -7.64 -4.23 -16.53
C LEU A 24 -6.97 -3.93 -17.89
N ALA A 25 -5.72 -4.32 -18.06
CA ALA A 25 -4.99 -4.16 -19.31
C ALA A 25 -5.46 -5.15 -20.40
N THR A 26 -5.88 -6.36 -20.03
CA THR A 26 -6.24 -7.42 -20.99
C THR A 26 -7.70 -7.43 -21.41
N GLU A 27 -8.62 -6.86 -20.62
CA GLU A 27 -10.08 -6.98 -20.84
C GLU A 27 -10.81 -5.62 -20.96
N PRO A 28 -10.71 -4.92 -22.12
CA PRO A 28 -11.30 -3.59 -22.31
C PRO A 28 -12.84 -3.54 -22.22
N LEU A 29 -13.52 -4.68 -22.48
CA LEU A 29 -14.98 -4.80 -22.42
C LEU A 29 -15.53 -5.11 -21.01
N GLU A 30 -14.67 -5.44 -20.03
CA GLU A 30 -15.07 -5.76 -18.66
C GLU A 30 -15.08 -4.54 -17.72
N ARG A 31 -15.26 -3.31 -18.24
CA ARG A 31 -15.41 -2.12 -17.39
C ARG A 31 -16.53 -2.24 -16.34
N LYS A 32 -17.51 -3.12 -16.55
CA LYS A 32 -18.56 -3.45 -15.56
C LYS A 32 -18.03 -4.25 -14.35
N LEU A 33 -16.89 -4.92 -14.46
CA LEU A 33 -16.25 -5.72 -13.40
C LEU A 33 -15.12 -4.97 -12.68
N VAL A 34 -14.82 -3.74 -13.10
CA VAL A 34 -13.86 -2.83 -12.45
C VAL A 34 -14.32 -2.48 -11.04
N GLY A 35 -15.62 -2.23 -10.84
CA GLY A 35 -16.17 -1.83 -9.55
C GLY A 35 -15.80 -2.80 -8.42
N PRO A 36 -16.19 -4.09 -8.49
CA PRO A 36 -15.85 -5.06 -7.44
C PRO A 36 -14.34 -5.26 -7.21
N VAL A 37 -13.53 -5.15 -8.28
CA VAL A 37 -12.07 -5.26 -8.16
C VAL A 37 -11.50 -4.05 -7.41
N VAL A 38 -11.93 -2.85 -7.77
CA VAL A 38 -11.49 -1.60 -7.12
C VAL A 38 -12.00 -1.52 -5.69
N ASP A 39 -13.26 -1.89 -5.43
CA ASP A 39 -13.82 -1.97 -4.07
C ASP A 39 -12.96 -2.87 -3.17
N ARG A 40 -12.54 -4.03 -3.69
CA ARG A 40 -11.66 -4.93 -2.96
C ARG A 40 -10.29 -4.33 -2.66
N LEU A 41 -9.72 -3.57 -3.60
CA LEU A 41 -8.46 -2.87 -3.39
C LEU A 41 -8.59 -1.74 -2.37
N ILE A 42 -9.71 -1.01 -2.37
CA ILE A 42 -10.01 0.03 -1.39
C ILE A 42 -10.07 -0.57 0.02
N GLU A 43 -10.76 -1.70 0.19
CA GLU A 43 -10.78 -2.42 1.46
C GLU A 43 -9.37 -2.82 1.93
N LEU A 44 -8.56 -3.36 1.02
CA LEU A 44 -7.18 -3.75 1.33
C LEU A 44 -6.30 -2.55 1.69
N ALA A 45 -6.47 -1.40 1.03
CA ALA A 45 -5.76 -0.17 1.35
C ALA A 45 -6.17 0.36 2.73
N ALA A 46 -7.46 0.39 3.03
CA ALA A 46 -7.97 0.77 4.34
C ALA A 46 -7.42 -0.14 5.45
N ASP A 47 -7.39 -1.45 5.21
CA ASP A 47 -6.80 -2.45 6.10
C ASP A 47 -5.33 -2.13 6.45
N VAL A 48 -4.52 -1.73 5.46
CA VAL A 48 -3.12 -1.32 5.67
C VAL A 48 -3.07 -0.05 6.53
N THR A 49 -3.83 0.98 6.17
CA THR A 49 -3.87 2.25 6.91
C THR A 49 -4.33 2.06 8.36
N HIS A 50 -5.33 1.22 8.60
CA HIS A 50 -5.79 0.89 9.95
C HIS A 50 -4.73 0.13 10.78
N ALA A 51 -4.03 -0.82 10.16
CA ALA A 51 -2.93 -1.51 10.83
C ALA A 51 -1.79 -0.56 11.17
N TRP A 52 -1.42 0.32 10.23
CA TRP A 52 -0.38 1.32 10.45
C TRP A 52 -0.73 2.24 11.61
N ARG A 53 -1.92 2.84 11.62
CA ARG A 53 -2.37 3.72 12.71
C ARG A 53 -2.29 3.03 14.07
N ARG A 54 -2.72 1.76 14.17
CA ARG A 54 -2.63 1.00 15.42
C ARG A 54 -1.19 0.76 15.86
N GLU A 55 -0.31 0.37 14.94
CA GLU A 55 1.10 0.08 15.24
C GLU A 55 1.91 1.36 15.54
N ALA A 56 1.65 2.45 14.82
CA ALA A 56 2.27 3.76 15.02
C ALA A 56 1.87 4.40 16.36
N LEU A 57 0.65 4.19 16.84
CA LEU A 57 0.23 4.65 18.17
C LEU A 57 1.00 3.93 19.30
N LEU A 58 1.27 2.64 19.14
CA LEU A 58 1.97 1.85 20.16
C LEU A 58 3.45 2.20 20.24
N ARG A 59 4.04 2.55 19.11
CA ARG A 59 5.40 3.07 19.04
C ARG A 59 5.40 4.22 18.03
N PRO A 60 5.41 5.48 18.50
CA PRO A 60 5.52 6.64 17.64
C PRO A 60 6.88 6.71 16.94
N LEU A 61 6.90 7.29 15.75
CA LEU A 61 8.12 7.63 15.01
C LEU A 61 8.42 9.11 15.14
N GLU A 62 9.61 9.51 14.71
CA GLU A 62 9.91 10.91 14.47
C GLU A 62 9.03 11.46 13.33
N ALA A 63 8.65 12.73 13.43
CA ALA A 63 7.69 13.36 12.53
C ALA A 63 8.01 13.20 11.03
N PRO A 64 9.27 13.30 10.55
CA PRO A 64 9.58 13.08 9.14
C PRO A 64 9.28 11.65 8.66
N LEU A 65 9.51 10.66 9.52
CA LEU A 65 9.28 9.24 9.20
C LEU A 65 7.79 8.89 9.25
N GLU A 66 7.05 9.49 10.17
CA GLU A 66 5.60 9.37 10.22
C GLU A 66 4.94 10.02 8.99
N ALA A 67 5.41 11.20 8.60
CA ALA A 67 4.95 11.88 7.38
C ALA A 67 5.22 11.03 6.13
N TYR A 68 6.43 10.48 6.00
CA TYR A 68 6.78 9.57 4.91
C TYR A 68 5.79 8.39 4.80
N ALA A 69 5.53 7.69 5.89
CA ALA A 69 4.59 6.57 5.88
C ALA A 69 3.16 7.01 5.53
N ALA A 70 2.70 8.14 6.08
CA ALA A 70 1.38 8.69 5.79
C ALA A 70 1.21 9.10 4.31
N ASP A 71 2.24 9.71 3.73
CA ASP A 71 2.24 10.12 2.33
C ASP A 71 2.28 8.91 1.39
N SER A 72 3.09 7.89 1.68
CA SER A 72 3.09 6.64 0.93
C SER A 72 1.72 5.95 0.96
N LEU A 73 1.08 5.86 2.13
CA LEU A 73 -0.26 5.30 2.27
C LEU A 73 -1.29 6.08 1.44
N ARG A 74 -1.25 7.41 1.52
CA ARG A 74 -2.13 8.28 0.76
C ARG A 74 -1.95 8.10 -0.75
N THR A 75 -0.71 8.03 -1.23
CA THR A 75 -0.42 7.83 -2.66
C THR A 75 -0.96 6.48 -3.15
N MET A 76 -0.80 5.40 -2.37
CA MET A 76 -1.40 4.11 -2.72
C MET A 76 -2.93 4.15 -2.75
N GLU A 77 -3.57 4.80 -1.78
CA GLU A 77 -5.03 4.98 -1.74
C GLU A 77 -5.55 5.75 -2.96
N LEU A 78 -4.85 6.83 -3.35
CA LEU A 78 -5.18 7.62 -4.53
C LEU A 78 -4.99 6.82 -5.83
N ALA A 79 -3.90 6.05 -5.95
CA ALA A 79 -3.66 5.21 -7.12
C ALA A 79 -4.73 4.13 -7.29
N VAL A 80 -5.17 3.50 -6.18
CA VAL A 80 -6.29 2.55 -6.18
C VAL A 80 -7.60 3.22 -6.59
N ALA A 81 -7.93 4.37 -6.01
CA ALA A 81 -9.16 5.10 -6.35
C ALA A 81 -9.18 5.56 -7.81
N GLY A 82 -8.00 5.87 -8.38
CA GLY A 82 -7.83 6.23 -9.78
C GLY A 82 -8.26 5.13 -10.76
N LEU A 83 -8.18 3.85 -10.38
CA LEU A 83 -8.56 2.73 -11.25
C LEU A 83 -10.05 2.73 -11.63
N ALA A 84 -10.91 3.33 -10.79
CA ALA A 84 -12.33 3.47 -11.09
C ALA A 84 -12.64 4.57 -12.11
N GLN A 85 -11.68 5.45 -12.41
CA GLN A 85 -11.91 6.63 -13.24
C GLN A 85 -11.90 6.27 -14.73
N ALA A 86 -12.93 6.72 -15.45
CA ALA A 86 -13.00 6.55 -16.89
C ALA A 86 -11.85 7.30 -17.59
N GLY A 87 -11.05 6.59 -18.36
CA GLY A 87 -9.90 7.17 -19.07
C GLY A 87 -8.65 7.34 -18.21
N ALA A 88 -8.58 6.73 -17.02
CA ALA A 88 -7.37 6.70 -16.23
C ALA A 88 -6.20 6.07 -17.00
N ASP A 89 -5.01 6.67 -16.85
CA ASP A 89 -3.77 6.08 -17.33
C ASP A 89 -3.32 5.00 -16.34
N LEU A 90 -3.58 3.73 -16.69
CA LEU A 90 -3.25 2.58 -15.86
C LEU A 90 -1.73 2.46 -15.61
N GLY A 91 -0.90 2.87 -16.57
CA GLY A 91 0.56 2.85 -16.44
C GLY A 91 1.04 3.87 -15.42
N LEU A 92 0.49 5.08 -15.45
CA LEU A 92 0.77 6.12 -14.45
C LEU A 92 0.32 5.67 -13.06
N LEU A 93 -0.91 5.16 -12.91
CA LEU A 93 -1.41 4.68 -11.62
C LEU A 93 -0.57 3.52 -11.07
N ARG A 94 -0.07 2.64 -11.94
CA ARG A 94 0.84 1.58 -11.56
C ARG A 94 2.15 2.15 -11.02
N GLN A 95 2.75 3.09 -11.72
CA GLN A 95 4.00 3.73 -11.31
C GLN A 95 3.84 4.44 -9.95
N ASP A 96 2.77 5.20 -9.77
CA ASP A 96 2.49 5.91 -8.52
C ASP A 96 2.32 4.93 -7.35
N PHE A 97 1.56 3.85 -7.57
CA PHE A 97 1.37 2.82 -6.56
C PHE A 97 2.69 2.12 -6.20
N GLU A 98 3.46 1.63 -7.18
CA GLU A 98 4.71 0.90 -6.94
C GLU A 98 5.78 1.77 -6.28
N THR A 99 5.88 3.05 -6.70
CA THR A 99 6.82 4.02 -6.13
C THR A 99 6.50 4.36 -4.67
N ALA A 100 5.24 4.27 -4.27
CA ALA A 100 4.83 4.43 -2.87
C ALA A 100 4.97 3.11 -2.08
N ALA A 101 4.54 1.99 -2.64
CA ALA A 101 4.36 0.74 -1.91
C ALA A 101 5.67 -0.01 -1.64
N LEU A 102 6.56 -0.10 -2.64
CA LEU A 102 7.79 -0.90 -2.53
C LEU A 102 8.80 -0.27 -1.56
N PRO A 103 9.07 1.06 -1.61
CA PRO A 103 9.91 1.69 -0.62
C PRO A 103 9.31 1.63 0.80
N LEU A 104 7.99 1.78 0.93
CA LEU A 104 7.31 1.63 2.22
C LEU A 104 7.48 0.22 2.79
N GLU A 105 7.43 -0.83 1.97
CA GLU A 105 7.67 -2.19 2.43
C GLU A 105 9.08 -2.36 3.01
N VAL A 106 10.11 -1.83 2.31
CA VAL A 106 11.50 -1.87 2.78
C VAL A 106 11.65 -1.08 4.07
N PHE A 107 11.07 0.12 4.13
CA PHE A 107 11.09 0.97 5.31
C PHE A 107 10.51 0.27 6.55
N LEU A 108 9.32 -0.34 6.43
CA LEU A 108 8.68 -1.06 7.53
C LEU A 108 9.54 -2.23 8.03
N ARG A 109 10.21 -2.95 7.12
CA ARG A 109 11.15 -4.02 7.50
C ARG A 109 12.36 -3.47 8.26
N GLY A 110 12.86 -2.29 7.85
CA GLY A 110 13.94 -1.58 8.55
C GLY A 110 13.58 -1.25 10.00
N LEU A 111 12.36 -0.74 10.25
CA LEU A 111 11.87 -0.45 11.59
C LEU A 111 11.79 -1.68 12.52
N ASP A 112 11.66 -2.87 11.93
CA ASP A 112 11.65 -4.14 12.67
C ASP A 112 13.05 -4.71 12.92
N ALA A 113 14.04 -4.35 12.09
CA ALA A 113 15.42 -4.80 12.22
C ALA A 113 16.23 -3.95 13.24
N GLU A 114 15.94 -2.65 13.35
CA GLU A 114 16.65 -1.73 14.25
C GLU A 114 16.67 -2.17 15.73
N PRO A 115 15.56 -2.66 16.32
CA PRO A 115 15.57 -3.17 17.70
C PRO A 115 16.31 -4.50 17.86
N ALA A 116 16.52 -5.27 16.78
CA ALA A 116 17.27 -6.52 16.83
C ALA A 116 18.79 -6.24 16.89
N LEU A 117 19.25 -5.23 16.16
CA LEU A 117 20.66 -4.81 16.17
C LEU A 117 21.08 -4.25 17.54
N GLN A 118 20.21 -3.49 18.22
CA GLN A 118 20.47 -2.96 19.56
C GLN A 118 20.56 -4.02 20.67
N ARG A 119 20.05 -5.24 20.45
CA ARG A 119 20.12 -6.33 21.45
C ARG A 119 21.35 -7.22 21.32
N SER A 120 22.07 -7.11 20.19
CA SER A 120 23.23 -7.94 19.86
C SER A 120 24.56 -7.20 20.02
N ALA A 121 24.51 -5.94 20.47
CA ALA A 121 25.66 -5.07 20.76
C ALA A 121 25.77 -4.87 22.28
#